data_AF-A0A7R8ZSA5-F1
#
_entry.id   AF-A0A7R8ZSA5-F1
#
_cell.length_a   1.000
_cell.length_b   1.000
_cell.length_c   1.000
_cell.angle_alpha   90.00
_cell.angle_beta   90.00
_cell.angle_gamma   90.00
#
_symmetry.space_group_name_H-M   'P 1'
#
loop_
_entity.id
_entity.type
_entity.pdbx_description
1 polymer ?
#
loop_
_entity_poly.entity_id
_entity_poly.type
_entity_poly.pdbx_seq_one_letter_code
_entity_poly.pdbx_strand_id
1 'polypeptide(L)'
;MPEEVLTLEGIETGHQTSLLKSDSILASEEVRNNDVQRILSLVKERKTNEAKTLMRGEHWPVTTVRTELWYGLVKLNQNFSKHTVVSMDYYRDTLKELRGDVPELDDDPVSLTFPTFVDPLHVTSYDLNTAGIKTATRIIQVLAYSFPAITYAPGIFPLTCLLLHYMP
;
A
#
# COMPACT_ATOMS: atom_id res chain seq x y z
N MET A 1 30.20 -31.42 -56.57
CA MET A 1 29.84 -30.61 -55.40
C MET A 1 28.37 -30.29 -55.50
N PRO A 2 27.51 -30.76 -54.58
CA PRO A 2 26.11 -30.35 -54.53
C PRO A 2 25.90 -29.25 -53.48
N GLU A 3 24.96 -28.34 -53.76
CA GLU A 3 24.50 -27.26 -52.89
C GLU A 3 23.50 -27.81 -51.85
N GLU A 4 23.68 -27.45 -50.58
CA GLU A 4 22.72 -27.73 -49.50
C GLU A 4 21.65 -26.62 -49.44
N VAL A 5 20.39 -27.02 -49.52
CA VAL A 5 19.20 -26.19 -49.33
C VAL A 5 18.92 -26.06 -47.83
N LEU A 6 19.00 -24.84 -47.30
CA LEU A 6 18.65 -24.49 -45.92
C LEU A 6 17.12 -24.30 -45.80
N THR A 7 16.43 -25.13 -45.03
CA THR A 7 14.99 -24.97 -44.71
C THR A 7 14.79 -23.96 -43.57
N LEU A 8 13.93 -22.96 -43.82
CA LEU A 8 13.50 -21.92 -42.89
C LEU A 8 12.30 -22.41 -42.04
N GLU A 9 12.53 -22.93 -40.84
CA GLU A 9 11.45 -23.28 -39.88
C GLU A 9 11.65 -22.68 -38.47
N GLY A 10 12.34 -21.53 -38.36
CA GLY A 10 12.77 -21.00 -37.06
C GLY A 10 11.97 -19.84 -36.43
N ILE A 11 10.98 -19.24 -37.12
CA ILE A 11 10.54 -17.87 -36.77
C ILE A 11 9.12 -17.77 -36.16
N GLU A 12 8.23 -18.76 -36.34
CA GLU A 12 6.82 -18.60 -35.93
C GLU A 12 6.51 -18.91 -34.44
N THR A 13 7.42 -19.55 -33.70
CA THR A 13 7.14 -20.00 -32.31
C THR A 13 7.29 -18.91 -31.24
N GLY A 14 7.97 -17.80 -31.55
CA GLY A 14 8.27 -16.72 -30.59
C GLY A 14 7.13 -15.71 -30.38
N HIS A 15 6.29 -15.47 -31.39
CA HIS A 15 5.17 -14.50 -31.30
C HIS A 15 3.92 -15.10 -30.65
N GLN A 16 3.64 -16.38 -30.91
CA GLN A 16 2.45 -17.03 -30.37
C GLN A 16 2.57 -17.31 -28.87
N THR A 17 3.79 -17.53 -28.37
CA THR A 17 4.09 -17.75 -26.94
C THR A 17 4.04 -16.45 -26.10
N SER A 18 4.26 -15.27 -26.70
CA SER A 18 4.12 -13.99 -25.97
C SER A 18 2.66 -13.57 -25.81
N LEU A 19 1.83 -13.80 -26.84
CA LEU A 19 0.39 -13.51 -26.82
C LEU A 19 -0.37 -14.42 -25.82
N LEU A 20 -0.05 -15.71 -25.81
CA LEU A 20 -0.63 -16.66 -24.83
C LEU A 20 -0.23 -16.31 -23.39
N LYS A 21 1.00 -15.79 -23.18
CA LYS A 21 1.43 -15.30 -21.87
C LYS A 21 0.66 -14.05 -21.45
N SER A 22 0.48 -13.07 -22.33
CA SER A 22 -0.30 -11.87 -22.00
C SER A 22 -1.75 -12.18 -21.64
N ASP A 23 -2.40 -13.07 -22.39
CA ASP A 23 -3.80 -13.44 -22.13
C ASP A 23 -3.95 -14.19 -20.80
N SER A 24 -2.98 -15.06 -20.46
CA SER A 24 -2.95 -15.75 -19.16
C SER A 24 -2.72 -14.81 -17.97
N ILE A 25 -1.90 -13.77 -18.14
CA ILE A 25 -1.63 -12.76 -17.11
C ILE A 25 -2.86 -11.90 -16.87
N LEU A 26 -3.52 -11.45 -17.93
CA LEU A 26 -4.75 -10.66 -17.84
C LEU A 26 -5.89 -11.43 -17.16
N ALA A 27 -6.10 -12.69 -17.56
CA ALA A 27 -7.10 -13.56 -16.91
C ALA A 27 -6.79 -13.76 -15.42
N SER A 28 -5.52 -13.88 -15.04
CA SER A 28 -5.11 -13.98 -13.64
C SER A 28 -5.34 -12.69 -12.85
N GLU A 29 -5.26 -11.52 -13.48
CA GLU A 29 -5.47 -10.22 -12.85
C GLU A 29 -6.94 -9.92 -12.63
N GLU A 30 -7.78 -10.28 -13.59
CA GLU A 30 -9.23 -10.16 -13.50
C GLU A 30 -9.82 -11.05 -12.40
N VAL A 31 -9.34 -12.30 -12.28
CA VAL A 31 -9.71 -13.20 -11.18
C VAL A 31 -9.34 -12.60 -9.82
N ARG A 32 -8.11 -12.08 -9.68
CA ARG A 32 -7.64 -11.44 -8.43
C ARG A 32 -8.49 -10.22 -8.05
N ASN A 33 -8.88 -9.40 -9.02
CA ASN A 33 -9.74 -8.25 -8.76
C ASN A 33 -11.14 -8.69 -8.28
N ASN A 34 -11.71 -9.73 -8.90
CA ASN A 34 -12.99 -10.30 -8.47
C ASN A 34 -12.94 -10.80 -7.02
N ASP A 35 -11.84 -11.42 -6.59
CA ASP A 35 -11.65 -11.87 -5.22
C ASP A 35 -11.52 -10.69 -4.23
N VAL A 36 -10.84 -9.61 -4.59
CA VAL A 36 -10.80 -8.38 -3.78
C VAL A 36 -12.21 -7.86 -3.55
N GLN A 37 -13.01 -7.70 -4.61
CA GLN A 37 -14.39 -7.21 -4.50
C GLN A 37 -15.24 -8.13 -3.63
N ARG A 38 -15.05 -9.45 -3.75
CA ARG A 38 -15.74 -10.45 -2.92
C ARG A 38 -15.33 -10.36 -1.45
N ILE A 39 -14.06 -10.14 -1.14
CA ILE A 39 -13.62 -9.93 0.26
C ILE A 39 -14.27 -8.68 0.83
N LEU A 40 -14.23 -7.57 0.09
CA LEU A 40 -14.79 -6.30 0.55
C LEU A 40 -16.30 -6.39 0.77
N SER A 41 -17.04 -7.13 -0.06
CA SER A 41 -18.48 -7.36 0.14
C SER A 41 -18.75 -8.22 1.38
N LEU A 42 -18.00 -9.30 1.59
CA LEU A 42 -18.11 -10.14 2.80
C LEU A 42 -17.83 -9.35 4.08
N VAL A 43 -16.82 -8.48 4.07
CA VAL A 43 -16.50 -7.59 5.21
C VAL A 43 -17.63 -6.60 5.44
N LYS A 44 -18.18 -6.00 4.38
CA LYS A 44 -19.33 -5.08 4.46
C LYS A 44 -20.57 -5.76 5.07
N GLU A 45 -20.82 -7.02 4.72
CA GLU A 45 -21.91 -7.85 5.24
C GLU A 45 -21.64 -8.42 6.65
N ARG A 46 -20.50 -8.06 7.28
CA ARG A 46 -20.04 -8.58 8.59
C ARG A 46 -19.76 -10.10 8.62
N LYS A 47 -19.64 -10.74 7.45
CA LYS A 47 -19.21 -12.14 7.29
C LYS A 47 -17.68 -12.27 7.39
N THR A 48 -17.12 -11.77 8.50
CA THR A 48 -15.67 -11.63 8.68
C THR A 48 -14.92 -12.97 8.70
N ASN A 49 -15.57 -14.07 9.09
CA ASN A 49 -14.96 -15.40 9.07
C ASN A 49 -14.74 -15.89 7.64
N GLU A 50 -15.74 -15.74 6.76
CA GLU A 50 -15.63 -16.09 5.34
C GLU A 50 -14.57 -15.23 4.64
N ALA A 51 -14.57 -13.93 4.90
CA ALA A 51 -13.56 -13.01 4.39
C ALA A 51 -12.14 -13.42 4.82
N LYS A 52 -11.95 -13.77 6.11
CA LYS A 52 -10.65 -14.24 6.63
C LYS A 52 -10.21 -15.55 5.98
N THR A 53 -11.13 -16.49 5.75
CA THR A 53 -10.81 -17.76 5.09
C THR A 53 -10.35 -17.52 3.66
N LEU A 54 -11.05 -16.67 2.90
CA LEU A 54 -10.64 -16.31 1.53
C LEU A 54 -9.26 -15.63 1.54
N MET A 55 -9.07 -14.61 2.38
CA MET A 55 -7.80 -13.88 2.47
C MET A 55 -6.59 -14.76 2.83
N ARG A 56 -6.79 -15.79 3.67
CA ARG A 56 -5.71 -16.71 4.08
C ARG A 56 -5.44 -17.81 3.06
N GLY A 57 -6.44 -18.18 2.28
CA GLY A 57 -6.32 -19.20 1.22
C GLY A 57 -5.50 -18.70 0.03
N GLU A 58 -5.47 -17.39 -0.17
CA GLU A 58 -4.81 -16.78 -1.31
C GLU A 58 -3.35 -16.38 -1.05
N HIS A 59 -2.50 -16.44 -2.09
CA HIS A 59 -1.09 -16.06 -2.03
C HIS A 59 -0.81 -14.92 -3.02
N TRP A 60 -1.22 -13.71 -2.64
CA TRP A 60 -1.19 -12.58 -3.57
C TRP A 60 0.24 -12.09 -3.85
N PRO A 61 0.62 -11.94 -5.13
CA PRO A 61 1.90 -11.36 -5.50
C PRO A 61 1.94 -9.89 -5.07
N VAL A 62 3.14 -9.35 -4.79
CA VAL A 62 3.40 -7.94 -4.41
C VAL A 62 3.00 -6.99 -5.55
N THR A 63 1.70 -6.74 -5.67
CA THR A 63 1.05 -6.07 -6.80
C THR A 63 -0.03 -5.11 -6.30
N THR A 64 -0.58 -4.34 -7.24
CA THR A 64 -1.69 -3.36 -7.08
C THR A 64 -2.93 -3.90 -6.37
N VAL A 65 -3.13 -5.22 -6.36
CA VAL A 65 -4.22 -5.89 -5.61
C VAL A 65 -4.20 -5.51 -4.12
N ARG A 66 -3.02 -5.31 -3.52
CA ARG A 66 -2.90 -4.84 -2.12
C ARG A 66 -3.39 -3.42 -1.94
N THR A 67 -3.17 -2.53 -2.90
CA THR A 67 -3.64 -1.14 -2.85
C THR A 67 -5.16 -1.12 -2.70
N GLU A 68 -5.87 -1.81 -3.59
CA GLU A 68 -7.34 -1.84 -3.57
C GLU A 68 -7.89 -2.53 -2.32
N LEU A 69 -7.32 -3.69 -1.95
CA LEU A 69 -7.77 -4.40 -0.77
C LEU A 69 -7.52 -3.61 0.50
N TRP A 70 -6.29 -3.15 0.75
CA TRP A 70 -5.94 -2.49 2.00
C TRP A 70 -6.69 -1.19 2.16
N TYR A 71 -6.78 -0.40 1.09
CA TYR A 71 -7.58 0.82 1.08
C TYR A 71 -9.06 0.52 1.36
N GLY A 72 -9.62 -0.50 0.69
CA GLY A 72 -10.99 -0.94 0.92
C GLY A 72 -11.26 -1.39 2.35
N LEU A 73 -10.35 -2.19 2.94
CA LEU A 73 -10.45 -2.66 4.32
C LEU A 73 -10.37 -1.52 5.33
N VAL A 74 -9.42 -0.58 5.15
CA VAL A 74 -9.29 0.60 6.03
C VAL A 74 -10.55 1.44 5.97
N LYS A 75 -11.07 1.72 4.77
CA LYS A 75 -12.30 2.49 4.57
C LYS A 75 -13.54 1.80 5.18
N LEU A 76 -13.66 0.49 5.02
CA LEU A 76 -14.75 -0.26 5.66
C LEU A 76 -14.64 -0.24 7.18
N ASN A 77 -13.42 -0.36 7.72
CA ASN A 77 -13.20 -0.28 9.17
C ASN A 77 -13.54 1.10 9.74
N GLN A 78 -13.26 2.18 9.00
CA GLN A 78 -13.70 3.52 9.36
C GLN A 78 -15.23 3.61 9.47
N ASN A 79 -15.98 3.00 8.54
CA ASN A 79 -17.44 2.99 8.59
C ASN A 79 -18.02 2.22 9.79
N PHE A 80 -17.26 1.26 10.33
CA PHE A 80 -17.66 0.53 11.54
C PHE A 80 -17.23 1.24 12.83
N SER A 81 -16.27 2.15 12.74
CA SER A 81 -15.76 2.94 13.85
C SER A 81 -16.64 4.15 14.11
N LYS A 82 -16.89 4.47 15.38
CA LYS A 82 -17.54 5.72 15.79
C LYS A 82 -16.55 6.89 15.90
N HIS A 83 -15.26 6.63 15.68
CA HIS A 83 -14.23 7.64 15.81
C HIS A 83 -14.20 8.58 14.59
N THR A 84 -13.77 9.82 14.84
CA THR A 84 -13.64 10.87 13.85
C THR A 84 -12.79 10.41 12.66
N VAL A 85 -13.37 10.44 11.47
CA VAL A 85 -12.60 10.27 10.22
C VAL A 85 -11.81 11.56 10.01
N VAL A 86 -10.49 11.45 10.02
CA VAL A 86 -9.60 12.54 9.66
C VAL A 86 -9.68 12.75 8.14
N SER A 87 -10.18 13.91 7.70
CA SER A 87 -10.20 14.28 6.29
C SER A 87 -8.81 14.70 5.81
N MET A 88 -8.60 14.66 4.49
CA MET A 88 -7.36 15.18 3.90
C MET A 88 -7.18 16.69 4.13
N ASP A 89 -8.28 17.44 4.24
CA ASP A 89 -8.23 18.85 4.60
C ASP A 89 -7.73 19.04 6.04
N TYR A 90 -8.27 18.27 6.98
CA TYR A 90 -7.80 18.28 8.36
C TYR A 90 -6.30 17.90 8.46
N TYR A 91 -5.86 16.89 7.71
CA TYR A 91 -4.45 16.50 7.65
C TYR A 91 -3.57 17.66 7.18
N ARG A 92 -3.96 18.33 6.09
CA ARG A 92 -3.23 19.48 5.54
C ARG A 92 -3.21 20.66 6.50
N ASP A 93 -4.34 20.98 7.12
CA ASP A 93 -4.45 22.11 8.05
C ASP A 93 -3.61 21.87 9.31
N THR A 94 -3.63 20.64 9.84
CA THR A 94 -2.80 20.25 11.00
C THR A 94 -1.31 20.29 10.65
N LEU A 95 -0.94 19.84 9.46
CA LEU A 95 0.45 19.90 9.01
C LEU A 95 0.95 21.35 8.90
N LYS A 96 0.11 22.25 8.38
CA LYS A 96 0.39 23.70 8.34
C LYS A 96 0.51 24.30 9.73
N GLU A 97 -0.32 23.87 10.68
CA GLU A 97 -0.21 24.33 12.07
C GLU A 97 1.10 23.87 12.73
N LEU A 98 1.51 22.63 12.49
CA LEU A 98 2.74 22.06 13.04
C LEU A 98 4.03 22.64 12.43
N ARG A 99 4.03 22.96 11.13
CA ARG A 99 5.24 23.29 10.38
C ARG A 99 5.26 24.70 9.77
N GLY A 100 4.15 25.43 9.83
CA GLY A 100 3.96 26.67 9.08
C GLY A 100 3.70 26.42 7.59
N ASP A 101 3.68 27.50 6.81
CA ASP A 101 3.40 27.48 5.36
C ASP A 101 4.66 27.18 4.52
N VAL A 102 5.43 26.16 4.94
CA VAL A 102 6.69 25.76 4.28
C VAL A 102 6.39 24.78 3.14
N PRO A 103 6.99 24.96 1.93
CA PRO A 103 6.82 24.02 0.83
C PRO A 103 7.21 22.59 1.22
N GLU A 104 6.38 21.62 0.83
CA GLU A 104 6.51 20.19 1.17
C GLU A 104 7.86 19.52 0.79
N LEU A 105 8.73 20.22 0.05
CA LEU A 105 9.95 19.70 -0.56
C LEU A 105 11.25 20.21 0.10
N ASP A 106 11.19 21.30 0.88
CA ASP A 106 12.39 21.98 1.43
C ASP A 106 12.78 21.52 2.85
N ASP A 107 12.24 20.41 3.33
CA ASP A 107 12.56 19.90 4.66
C ASP A 107 13.98 19.30 4.71
N ASP A 108 14.90 20.03 5.33
CA ASP A 108 16.22 19.57 5.76
C ASP A 108 16.07 18.28 6.61
N PRO A 109 16.84 17.20 6.39
CA PRO A 109 16.76 15.94 7.16
C PRO A 109 16.89 16.08 8.68
N VAL A 110 17.32 17.25 9.18
CA VAL A 110 17.67 17.51 10.58
C VAL A 110 16.46 17.82 11.49
N SER A 111 15.26 18.14 10.95
CA SER A 111 14.13 18.60 11.81
C SER A 111 13.04 17.56 12.11
N LEU A 112 13.14 16.34 11.59
CA LEU A 112 12.09 15.33 11.78
C LEU A 112 12.28 14.55 13.09
N THR A 113 11.91 15.17 14.20
CA THR A 113 11.83 14.51 15.51
C THR A 113 10.60 13.59 15.55
N PHE A 114 10.80 12.38 16.10
CA PHE A 114 9.71 11.46 16.37
C PHE A 114 9.00 11.83 17.68
N PRO A 115 7.66 11.68 17.75
CA PRO A 115 6.92 11.73 19.00
C PRO A 115 7.38 10.66 19.99
N THR A 116 7.16 10.90 21.28
CA THR A 116 7.62 10.03 22.38
C THR A 116 7.01 8.62 22.40
N PHE A 117 5.87 8.41 21.75
CA PHE A 117 5.26 7.08 21.65
C PHE A 117 5.94 6.17 20.61
N VAL A 118 6.82 6.71 19.77
CA VAL A 118 7.62 5.94 18.81
C VAL A 118 8.87 5.46 19.52
N ASP A 119 9.15 4.16 19.42
CA ASP A 119 10.40 3.60 19.91
C ASP A 119 11.50 3.75 18.85
N PRO A 120 12.60 4.47 19.15
CA PRO A 120 13.74 4.62 18.23
C PRO A 120 14.36 3.28 17.79
N LEU A 121 14.25 2.23 18.61
CA LEU A 121 14.78 0.90 18.29
C LEU A 121 13.90 0.14 17.28
N HIS A 122 12.66 0.58 17.08
CA HIS A 122 11.68 -0.07 16.20
C HIS A 122 11.30 0.80 14.98
N VAL A 123 12.17 1.72 14.57
CA VAL A 123 11.97 2.56 13.37
C VAL A 123 12.39 1.80 12.12
N THR A 124 11.48 1.02 11.53
CA THR A 124 11.71 0.29 10.27
C THR A 124 11.04 1.00 9.10
N SER A 125 11.83 1.39 8.09
CA SER A 125 11.34 2.04 6.86
C SER A 125 11.10 1.06 5.70
N TYR A 126 11.54 -0.20 5.82
CA TYR A 126 11.61 -1.15 4.70
C TYR A 126 12.33 -0.51 3.51
N ASP A 127 11.79 -0.67 2.29
CA ASP A 127 12.37 -0.14 1.05
C ASP A 127 11.89 1.29 0.69
N LEU A 128 11.37 2.06 1.67
CA LEU A 128 10.99 3.44 1.38
C LEU A 128 12.23 4.30 1.06
N ASN A 129 12.10 5.12 0.02
CA ASN A 129 13.09 6.15 -0.27
C ASN A 129 13.03 7.30 0.74
N THR A 130 13.99 8.21 0.68
CA THR A 130 14.07 9.37 1.60
C THR A 130 12.79 10.22 1.62
N ALA A 131 12.13 10.40 0.47
CA ALA A 131 10.87 11.14 0.40
C ALA A 131 9.72 10.39 1.11
N GLY A 132 9.64 9.07 0.94
CA GLY A 132 8.67 8.21 1.63
C GLY A 132 8.88 8.21 3.14
N ILE A 133 10.13 8.18 3.61
CA ILE A 133 10.46 8.30 5.03
C ILE A 133 10.00 9.65 5.59
N LYS A 134 10.27 10.75 4.88
CA LYS A 134 9.78 12.09 5.27
C LYS A 134 8.25 12.13 5.35
N THR A 135 7.56 11.53 4.38
CA THR A 135 6.09 11.38 4.41
C THR A 135 5.61 10.58 5.61
N ALA A 136 6.23 9.43 5.91
CA ALA A 136 5.88 8.62 7.06
C ALA A 136 6.02 9.39 8.38
N THR A 137 7.12 10.12 8.55
CA THR A 137 7.32 10.90 9.78
C THR A 137 6.35 12.07 9.90
N ARG A 138 6.00 12.75 8.79
CA ARG A 138 4.94 13.77 8.79
C ARG A 138 3.60 13.19 9.25
N ILE A 139 3.21 12.03 8.74
CA ILE A 139 1.99 11.33 9.15
C ILE A 139 2.01 11.04 10.65
N ILE A 140 3.14 10.56 11.19
CA ILE A 140 3.28 10.28 12.62
C ILE A 140 3.20 11.55 13.48
N GLN A 141 3.74 12.67 13.02
CA GLN A 141 3.62 13.96 13.74
C GLN A 141 2.18 14.47 13.78
N VAL A 142 1.46 14.41 12.65
CA VAL A 142 0.03 14.75 12.61
C VAL A 142 -0.75 13.82 13.54
N LEU A 143 -0.46 12.51 13.53
CA LEU A 143 -1.11 11.56 14.41
C LEU A 143 -0.89 11.89 15.89
N ALA A 144 0.33 12.28 16.27
CA ALA A 144 0.65 12.68 17.64
C ALA A 144 -0.14 13.90 18.09
N TYR A 145 -0.31 14.87 17.18
CA TYR A 145 -1.10 16.07 17.44
C TYR A 145 -2.59 15.73 17.59
N SER A 146 -3.14 14.93 16.68
CA SER A 146 -4.57 14.61 16.66
C SER A 146 -5.01 13.63 17.73
N PHE A 147 -4.09 12.78 18.21
CA PHE A 147 -4.40 11.71 19.17
C PHE A 147 -3.42 11.71 20.36
N PRO A 148 -3.49 12.74 21.24
CA PRO A 148 -2.56 12.88 22.37
C PRO A 148 -2.68 11.77 23.42
N ALA A 149 -3.76 10.97 23.37
CA ALA A 149 -3.93 9.80 24.23
C ALA A 149 -3.01 8.62 23.87
N ILE A 150 -2.37 8.63 22.68
CA ILE A 150 -1.39 7.62 22.28
C ILE A 150 -0.08 7.90 23.03
N THR A 151 0.22 7.09 24.03
CA THR A 151 1.43 7.25 24.86
C THR A 151 2.55 6.26 24.53
N TYR A 152 2.22 5.10 23.95
CA TYR A 152 3.19 4.09 23.52
C TYR A 152 2.65 3.26 22.36
N ALA A 153 3.30 3.32 21.20
CA ALA A 153 2.89 2.62 19.99
C ALA A 153 4.09 2.33 19.07
N PRO A 154 5.04 1.47 19.47
CA PRO A 154 6.30 1.25 18.73
C PRO A 154 6.08 0.74 17.30
N GLY A 155 5.02 -0.05 17.07
CA GLY A 155 4.69 -0.60 15.76
C GLY A 155 4.06 0.39 14.78
N ILE A 156 3.74 1.61 15.22
CA ILE A 156 2.96 2.53 14.40
C ILE A 156 3.75 3.11 13.24
N PHE A 157 5.04 3.44 13.45
CA PHE A 157 5.89 3.94 12.39
C PHE A 157 6.17 2.88 11.32
N PRO A 158 6.57 1.63 11.67
CA PRO A 158 6.65 0.54 10.69
C PRO A 158 5.33 0.29 9.96
N LEU A 159 4.20 0.35 10.66
CA LEU A 159 2.90 0.17 10.00
C LEU A 159 2.65 1.28 8.96
N THR A 160 2.88 2.55 9.32
CA THR A 160 2.78 3.67 8.38
C THR A 160 3.70 3.48 7.17
N CYS A 161 4.95 3.06 7.39
CA CYS A 161 5.88 2.82 6.28
C CYS A 161 5.40 1.69 5.35
N LEU A 162 4.85 0.61 5.93
CA LEU A 162 4.30 -0.51 5.16
C LEU A 162 3.09 -0.07 4.32
N LEU A 163 2.20 0.74 4.89
CA LEU A 163 1.02 1.25 4.18
C LEU A 163 1.42 2.16 3.02
N LEU A 164 2.44 3.02 3.19
CA LEU A 164 2.93 3.93 2.16
C LEU A 164 3.51 3.23 0.92
N HIS A 165 3.91 1.95 1.02
CA HIS A 165 4.31 1.17 -0.16
C HIS A 165 3.17 0.91 -1.13
N TYR A 166 1.93 0.90 -0.65
CA TYR A 166 0.76 0.52 -1.44
C TYR A 166 -0.31 1.62 -1.51
N MET A 167 -0.28 2.60 -0.61
CA MET A 167 -1.27 3.67 -0.52
C MET A 167 -0.53 5.03 -0.45
N PRO A 168 -0.54 5.82 -1.53
CA PRO A 168 0.03 7.16 -1.54
C PRO A 168 -0.85 8.19 -0.83
#